data_AF-X8DPE4-F1
#
_entry.id   AF-X8DPE4-F1
#
_cell.length_a   1.000
_cell.length_b   1.000
_cell.length_c   1.000
_cell.angle_alpha   90.00
_cell.angle_beta   90.00
_cell.angle_gamma   90.00
#
_symmetry.space_group_name_H-M   'P 1'
#
loop_
_entity.id
_entity.type
_entity.pdbx_description
1 polymer ?
#
loop_
_entity_poly.entity_id
_entity_poly.type
_entity_poly.pdbx_seq_one_letter_code
_entity_poly.pdbx_strand_id
1 'polypeptide(L)'
;MTAIAEPRAASLYYRNGSSDKEYHVRLEARDAGFVVNYAYGRRGSALSTGTKTNAPVDYSAASRIFDKLVNDKQAKGYTAGQDGTPYQHTNAAGQVSGLLPQLLNVADEADVARLVNDPAWCMQQKFDGRRLMLRKSGDSVETINKLGLVVGAAKPIVAAAHSLPGVFILDGEVIGDRLFVFDLLGRDGDDLRDMAYRERYAGLVDLLAGSGPHITFVDSWAGAADKARRLAALKAGGAEGVVFKLWDAPFTPGAPTEAGRSSNSSSSRR
;
A
#
# COMPACT_ATOMS: atom_id res chain seq x y z
N MET A 1 29.73 -22.84 4.34
CA MET A 1 28.81 -22.29 5.35
C MET A 1 27.41 -22.45 4.81
N THR A 2 26.72 -23.52 5.19
CA THR A 2 25.36 -23.80 4.69
C THR A 2 24.40 -22.94 5.51
N ALA A 3 23.74 -21.97 4.87
CA ALA A 3 22.82 -21.06 5.53
C ALA A 3 21.74 -21.85 6.28
N ILE A 4 21.60 -21.60 7.58
CA ILE A 4 20.53 -22.15 8.40
C ILE A 4 19.25 -21.47 7.93
N ALA A 5 18.36 -22.21 7.28
CA ALA A 5 17.09 -21.67 6.83
C ALA A 5 16.14 -21.49 8.02
N GLU A 6 15.62 -20.27 8.20
CA GLU A 6 14.82 -19.90 9.37
C GLU A 6 13.34 -20.31 9.26
N PRO A 7 12.70 -20.71 10.37
CA PRO A 7 11.27 -20.94 10.42
C PRO A 7 10.49 -19.63 10.14
N ARG A 8 9.36 -19.74 9.43
CA ARG A 8 8.49 -18.60 9.09
C ARG A 8 7.08 -18.83 9.63
N ALA A 9 6.40 -17.78 10.08
CA ALA A 9 5.01 -17.86 10.52
C ALA A 9 4.21 -16.63 10.08
N ALA A 10 2.91 -16.82 9.83
CA ALA A 10 1.96 -15.74 9.60
C ALA A 10 0.61 -16.06 10.25
N SER A 11 0.00 -15.04 10.87
CA SER A 11 -1.35 -15.09 11.43
C SER A 11 -2.22 -14.11 10.64
N LEU A 12 -3.36 -14.57 10.16
CA LEU A 12 -4.28 -13.79 9.35
C LEU A 12 -5.69 -13.91 9.90
N TYR A 13 -6.44 -12.82 9.87
CA TYR A 13 -7.76 -12.68 10.48
C TYR A 13 -8.77 -12.22 9.44
N TYR A 14 -9.99 -12.72 9.53
CA TYR A 14 -11.08 -12.36 8.64
C TYR A 14 -12.34 -12.10 9.47
N ARG A 15 -12.92 -10.90 9.33
CA ARG A 15 -14.23 -10.58 9.90
C ARG A 15 -15.17 -10.08 8.80
N ASN A 16 -16.38 -10.63 8.76
CA ASN A 16 -17.45 -10.15 7.88
C ASN A 16 -18.80 -10.65 8.40
N GLY A 17 -19.68 -9.74 8.81
CA GLY A 17 -20.95 -10.09 9.46
C GLY A 17 -20.72 -10.91 10.74
N SER A 18 -21.39 -12.05 10.86
CA SER A 18 -21.22 -12.99 11.98
C SER A 18 -19.96 -13.87 11.88
N SER A 19 -19.23 -13.81 10.76
CA SER A 19 -17.98 -14.53 10.60
C SER A 19 -16.83 -13.79 11.25
N ASP A 20 -16.14 -14.47 12.16
CA ASP A 20 -14.91 -14.01 12.80
C ASP A 20 -13.92 -15.18 12.83
N LYS A 21 -12.91 -15.15 11.95
CA LYS A 21 -12.04 -16.28 11.65
C LYS A 21 -10.58 -15.90 11.77
N GLU A 22 -9.77 -16.87 12.16
CA GLU A 22 -8.32 -16.79 12.10
C GLU A 22 -7.74 -17.94 11.26
N TYR A 23 -6.57 -17.66 10.67
CA TYR A 23 -5.80 -18.57 9.84
C TYR A 23 -4.32 -18.36 10.14
N HIS A 24 -3.65 -19.40 10.62
CA HIS A 24 -2.22 -19.40 10.90
C HIS A 24 -1.52 -20.34 9.93
N VAL A 25 -0.35 -19.95 9.46
CA VAL A 25 0.53 -20.79 8.66
C VAL A 25 1.94 -20.72 9.22
N ARG A 26 2.62 -21.87 9.26
CA ARG A 26 3.99 -22.02 9.77
C ARG A 26 4.79 -22.87 8.81
N LEU A 27 6.00 -22.42 8.49
CA LEU A 27 7.03 -23.18 7.80
C LEU A 27 8.04 -23.60 8.85
N GLU A 28 8.19 -24.91 9.05
CA GLU A 28 9.00 -25.49 10.12
C GLU A 28 9.92 -26.56 9.53
N ALA A 29 11.13 -26.68 10.08
CA ALA A 29 12.05 -27.76 9.73
C ALA A 29 11.52 -29.10 10.30
N ARG A 30 11.59 -30.17 9.50
CA ARG A 30 11.22 -31.53 9.90
C ARG A 30 12.07 -32.54 9.13
N ASP A 31 12.73 -33.43 9.87
CA ASP A 31 13.69 -34.39 9.33
C ASP A 31 14.78 -33.68 8.50
N ALA A 32 15.07 -34.16 7.28
CA ALA A 32 16.02 -33.54 6.37
C ALA A 32 15.42 -32.43 5.48
N GLY A 33 14.20 -31.94 5.79
CA GLY A 33 13.49 -30.95 4.98
C GLY A 33 12.60 -30.01 5.80
N PHE A 34 11.58 -29.47 5.15
CA PHE A 34 10.64 -28.49 5.71
C PHE A 34 9.21 -28.90 5.44
N VAL A 35 8.32 -28.60 6.39
CA VAL A 35 6.87 -28.78 6.26
C VAL A 35 6.15 -27.46 6.44
N VAL A 36 4.99 -27.33 5.78
CA VAL A 36 4.13 -26.15 5.93
C VAL A 36 2.85 -26.55 6.65
N ASN A 37 2.75 -26.15 7.91
CA ASN A 37 1.60 -26.38 8.78
C ASN A 37 0.63 -25.21 8.69
N TYR A 38 -0.65 -25.48 8.87
CA TYR A 38 -1.68 -24.45 8.95
C TYR A 38 -2.74 -24.77 10.00
N ALA A 39 -3.35 -23.73 10.55
CA ALA A 39 -4.45 -23.82 11.50
C ALA A 39 -5.52 -22.80 11.13
N TYR A 40 -6.80 -23.13 11.25
CA TYR A 40 -7.89 -22.24 10.90
C TYR A 40 -9.16 -22.53 11.67
N GLY A 41 -9.99 -21.50 11.86
CA GLY A 41 -11.24 -21.67 12.59
C GLY A 41 -11.87 -20.33 12.97
N ARG A 42 -12.91 -20.40 13.80
CA ARG A 42 -13.49 -19.21 14.42
C ARG A 42 -12.51 -18.69 15.46
N ARG A 43 -12.26 -17.38 15.48
CA ARG A 43 -11.33 -16.75 16.43
C ARG A 43 -11.77 -17.02 17.87
N GLY A 44 -10.81 -17.40 18.71
CA GLY A 44 -11.05 -17.73 20.13
C GLY A 44 -11.72 -19.09 20.36
N SER A 45 -11.90 -19.90 19.31
CA SER A 45 -12.35 -21.29 19.40
C SER A 45 -11.21 -22.26 19.12
N ALA A 46 -11.41 -23.55 19.37
CA ALA A 46 -10.46 -24.58 18.95
C ALA A 46 -10.28 -24.54 17.42
N LEU A 47 -9.03 -24.50 16.96
CA LEU A 47 -8.70 -24.41 15.54
C LEU A 47 -8.55 -25.80 14.92
N SER A 48 -9.04 -25.95 13.69
CA SER A 48 -8.72 -27.09 12.84
C SER A 48 -7.30 -26.93 12.30
N THR A 49 -6.49 -27.98 12.40
CA THR A 49 -5.08 -27.96 11.98
C THR A 49 -4.85 -28.93 10.83
N GLY A 50 -3.76 -28.71 10.08
CA GLY A 50 -3.30 -29.62 9.05
C GLY A 50 -1.91 -29.26 8.54
N THR A 51 -1.34 -30.16 7.74
CA THR A 51 -0.07 -29.95 7.05
C THR A 51 -0.33 -29.94 5.55
N LYS A 52 0.20 -28.94 4.83
CA LYS A 52 -0.02 -28.78 3.39
C LYS A 52 0.91 -29.66 2.55
N THR A 53 2.05 -30.04 3.11
CA THR A 53 3.05 -30.91 2.51
C THR A 53 2.83 -32.36 2.94
N ASN A 54 2.71 -33.29 1.99
CA ASN A 54 2.51 -34.72 2.29
C ASN A 54 3.78 -35.39 2.87
N ALA A 55 4.96 -34.84 2.57
CA ALA A 55 6.26 -35.21 3.12
C ALA A 55 7.14 -33.95 3.22
N PRO A 56 8.23 -33.95 4.02
CA PRO A 56 9.18 -32.84 4.05
C PRO A 56 9.75 -32.52 2.65
N VAL A 57 9.82 -31.23 2.31
CA VAL A 57 10.34 -30.71 1.03
C VAL A 57 11.52 -29.76 1.27
N ASP A 58 12.24 -29.36 0.21
CA ASP A 58 13.28 -28.34 0.35
C ASP A 58 12.69 -26.97 0.76
N TYR A 59 13.53 -26.12 1.33
CA TYR A 59 13.11 -24.80 1.82
C TYR A 59 12.50 -23.92 0.73
N SER A 60 12.99 -24.00 -0.51
CA SER A 60 12.48 -23.19 -1.61
C SER A 60 11.04 -23.59 -1.97
N ALA A 61 10.75 -24.90 -1.99
CA ALA A 61 9.43 -25.44 -2.20
C ALA A 61 8.50 -25.09 -1.02
N ALA A 62 8.98 -25.27 0.22
CA ALA A 62 8.22 -24.92 1.42
C ALA A 62 7.89 -23.42 1.48
N SER A 63 8.84 -22.55 1.13
CA SER A 63 8.63 -21.09 1.09
C SER A 63 7.57 -20.72 0.06
N ARG A 64 7.64 -21.27 -1.16
CA ARG A 64 6.61 -21.04 -2.19
C ARG A 64 5.22 -21.49 -1.74
N ILE A 65 5.13 -22.62 -1.03
CA ILE A 65 3.86 -23.11 -0.47
C ILE A 65 3.35 -22.17 0.64
N PHE A 66 4.23 -21.74 1.54
CA PHE A 66 3.91 -20.77 2.60
C PHE A 66 3.38 -19.46 2.01
N ASP A 67 4.14 -18.86 1.09
CA ASP A 67 3.78 -17.59 0.45
C ASP A 67 2.48 -17.72 -0.33
N LYS A 68 2.27 -18.86 -1.01
CA LYS A 68 1.00 -19.16 -1.68
C LYS A 68 -0.16 -19.22 -0.69
N LEU A 69 -0.02 -19.89 0.46
CA LEU A 69 -1.10 -19.97 1.44
C LEU A 69 -1.44 -18.60 2.03
N VAL A 70 -0.42 -17.77 2.33
CA VAL A 70 -0.62 -16.40 2.82
C VAL A 70 -1.34 -15.57 1.76
N ASN A 71 -0.84 -15.57 0.52
CA ASN A 71 -1.40 -14.80 -0.58
C ASN A 71 -2.82 -15.25 -0.94
N ASP A 72 -3.09 -16.56 -1.00
CA ASP A 72 -4.42 -17.12 -1.27
C ASP A 72 -5.43 -16.70 -0.17
N LYS A 73 -4.98 -16.53 1.08
CA LYS A 73 -5.82 -16.08 2.19
C LYS A 73 -6.01 -14.58 2.20
N GLN A 74 -4.98 -13.81 1.89
CA GLN A 74 -5.09 -12.35 1.73
C GLN A 74 -5.99 -11.98 0.54
N ALA A 75 -5.93 -12.73 -0.56
CA ALA A 75 -6.85 -12.61 -1.68
C ALA A 75 -8.31 -12.90 -1.26
N LYS A 76 -8.50 -13.77 -0.26
CA LYS A 76 -9.78 -14.07 0.42
C LYS A 76 -10.08 -13.16 1.60
N GLY A 77 -9.33 -12.06 1.74
CA GLY A 77 -9.68 -10.95 2.62
C GLY A 77 -9.21 -11.13 4.05
N TYR A 78 -8.36 -12.12 4.30
CA TYR A 78 -7.69 -12.25 5.59
C TYR A 78 -6.56 -11.21 5.71
N THR A 79 -6.41 -10.61 6.87
CA THR A 79 -5.42 -9.55 7.16
C THR A 79 -4.52 -9.92 8.32
N ALA A 80 -3.28 -9.44 8.36
CA ALA A 80 -2.36 -9.75 9.46
C ALA A 80 -2.75 -9.09 10.81
N GLY A 81 -3.64 -8.09 10.80
CA GLY A 81 -4.09 -7.37 12.00
C GLY A 81 -5.22 -8.09 12.75
N GLN A 82 -5.12 -8.10 14.07
CA GLN A 82 -6.06 -8.75 15.01
C GLN A 82 -7.49 -8.16 14.93
N ASP A 83 -7.71 -7.02 14.27
CA ASP A 83 -9.01 -6.34 14.19
C ASP A 83 -9.90 -6.74 13.00
N GLY A 84 -9.38 -7.51 12.03
CA GLY A 84 -10.22 -8.16 11.01
C GLY A 84 -11.08 -7.23 10.15
N THR A 85 -10.55 -6.10 9.67
CA THR A 85 -11.29 -5.23 8.74
C THR A 85 -11.85 -6.01 7.54
N PRO A 86 -13.18 -5.97 7.28
CA PRO A 86 -13.78 -6.69 6.16
C PRO A 86 -13.25 -6.19 4.81
N TYR A 87 -12.89 -7.11 3.90
CA TYR A 87 -12.39 -6.81 2.56
C TYR A 87 -13.45 -7.14 1.49
N GLN A 88 -13.52 -6.34 0.43
CA GLN A 88 -14.34 -6.58 -0.74
C GLN A 88 -13.54 -7.32 -1.80
N HIS A 89 -14.00 -8.51 -2.20
CA HIS A 89 -13.42 -9.27 -3.31
C HIS A 89 -13.87 -8.71 -4.66
N THR A 90 -13.00 -8.79 -5.66
CA THR A 90 -13.30 -8.48 -7.05
C THR A 90 -13.03 -9.71 -7.92
N ASN A 91 -13.95 -10.01 -8.84
CA ASN A 91 -13.79 -11.12 -9.79
C ASN A 91 -12.68 -10.83 -10.83
N ALA A 92 -12.22 -9.58 -10.91
CA ALA A 92 -11.11 -9.14 -11.75
C ALA A 92 -9.74 -9.23 -11.04
N ALA A 93 -9.66 -9.83 -9.84
CA ALA A 93 -8.42 -9.89 -9.08
C ALA A 93 -7.27 -10.52 -9.91
N GLY A 94 -6.14 -9.81 -10.01
CA GLY A 94 -4.98 -10.22 -10.80
C GLY A 94 -5.00 -9.78 -12.27
N GLN A 95 -6.06 -9.11 -12.74
CA GLN A 95 -6.09 -8.51 -14.08
C GLN A 95 -5.22 -7.26 -14.14
N VAL A 96 -4.62 -7.02 -15.31
CA VAL A 96 -3.83 -5.81 -15.58
C VAL A 96 -4.78 -4.62 -15.72
N SER A 97 -4.57 -3.58 -14.90
CA SER A 97 -5.47 -2.42 -14.82
C SER A 97 -5.20 -1.33 -15.86
N GLY A 98 -4.01 -1.34 -16.47
CA GLY A 98 -3.48 -0.26 -17.31
C GLY A 98 -2.92 0.93 -16.52
N LEU A 99 -2.93 0.89 -15.18
CA LEU A 99 -2.35 1.91 -14.32
C LEU A 99 -1.09 1.37 -13.65
N LEU A 100 -0.02 2.17 -13.67
CA LEU A 100 1.23 1.89 -12.98
C LEU A 100 1.58 3.07 -12.07
N PRO A 101 2.00 2.81 -10.82
CA PRO A 101 2.46 3.88 -9.94
C PRO A 101 3.75 4.52 -10.48
N GLN A 102 3.93 5.80 -10.15
CA GLN A 102 5.25 6.44 -10.26
C GLN A 102 6.15 5.98 -9.12
N LEU A 103 7.35 5.50 -9.44
CA LEU A 103 8.34 5.08 -8.44
C LEU A 103 9.18 6.27 -7.95
N LEU A 104 9.68 6.16 -6.72
CA LEU A 104 10.46 7.19 -6.05
C LEU A 104 11.95 6.94 -6.25
N ASN A 105 12.70 8.02 -6.42
CA ASN A 105 14.15 7.97 -6.27
C ASN A 105 14.56 8.04 -4.80
N VAL A 106 15.75 7.54 -4.49
CA VAL A 106 16.35 7.66 -3.15
C VAL A 106 16.98 9.04 -3.03
N ALA A 107 16.67 9.75 -1.95
CA ALA A 107 17.32 10.98 -1.53
C ALA A 107 18.20 10.70 -0.31
N ASP A 108 19.48 11.04 -0.41
CA ASP A 108 20.39 11.00 0.73
C ASP A 108 20.25 12.26 1.62
N GLU A 109 21.08 12.37 2.66
CA GLU A 109 21.01 13.49 3.60
C GLU A 109 21.32 14.84 2.95
N ALA A 110 22.22 14.88 1.96
CA ALA A 110 22.57 16.09 1.24
C ALA A 110 21.40 16.53 0.33
N ASP A 111 20.75 15.58 -0.35
CA ASP A 111 19.54 15.83 -1.10
C ASP A 111 18.42 16.35 -0.20
N VAL A 112 18.18 15.74 0.96
CA VAL A 112 17.16 16.21 1.90
C VAL A 112 17.44 17.65 2.32
N ALA A 113 18.67 17.98 2.70
CA ALA A 113 19.04 19.34 3.10
C ALA A 113 18.81 20.36 1.96
N ARG A 114 19.13 19.99 0.72
CA ARG A 114 18.87 20.84 -0.46
C ARG A 114 17.37 20.99 -0.72
N LEU A 115 16.63 19.89 -0.76
CA LEU A 115 15.20 19.85 -1.10
C LEU A 115 14.31 20.53 -0.05
N VAL A 116 14.69 20.48 1.23
CA VAL A 116 14.01 21.24 2.29
C VAL A 116 14.11 22.75 2.04
N ASN A 117 15.21 23.25 1.45
CA ASN A 117 15.38 24.67 1.20
C ASN A 117 14.89 25.13 -0.17
N ASP A 118 14.60 24.20 -1.08
CA ASP A 118 14.16 24.52 -2.45
C ASP A 118 12.64 24.78 -2.52
N PRO A 119 12.18 25.99 -2.87
CA PRO A 119 10.75 26.31 -2.94
C PRO A 119 10.02 25.63 -4.11
N ALA A 120 10.75 25.10 -5.11
CA ALA A 120 10.15 24.36 -6.20
C ALA A 120 9.64 22.98 -5.74
N TRP A 121 10.07 22.50 -4.57
CA TRP A 121 9.72 21.19 -4.05
C TRP A 121 8.80 21.27 -2.85
N CYS A 122 7.75 20.45 -2.87
CA CYS A 122 6.95 20.15 -1.68
C CYS A 122 7.55 18.98 -0.91
N MET A 123 7.14 18.83 0.35
CA MET A 123 7.44 17.67 1.19
C MET A 123 6.14 17.06 1.72
N GLN A 124 6.07 15.74 1.75
CA GLN A 124 4.98 14.94 2.31
C GLN A 124 5.56 13.85 3.24
N GLN A 125 4.76 13.35 4.18
CA GLN A 125 5.14 12.18 4.95
C GLN A 125 5.18 10.93 4.06
N LYS A 126 6.20 10.08 4.25
CA LYS A 126 6.22 8.73 3.70
C LYS A 126 5.50 7.79 4.67
N PHE A 127 4.50 7.07 4.17
CA PHE A 127 3.74 6.07 4.90
C PHE A 127 4.27 4.67 4.59
N ASP A 128 4.44 3.86 5.64
CA ASP A 128 4.88 2.48 5.53
C ASP A 128 3.66 1.55 5.49
N GLY A 129 3.06 1.45 4.32
CA GLY A 129 1.86 0.65 4.10
C GLY A 129 1.97 -0.21 2.86
N ARG A 130 0.86 -0.35 2.14
CA ARG A 130 0.88 -0.92 0.80
C ARG A 130 0.37 0.11 -0.19
N ARG A 131 1.08 0.28 -1.30
CA ARG A 131 0.58 1.06 -2.44
C ARG A 131 -0.79 0.56 -2.90
N LEU A 132 -1.76 1.47 -2.98
CA LEU A 132 -3.11 1.20 -3.45
C LEU A 132 -3.60 2.39 -4.28
N MET A 133 -3.66 2.22 -5.60
CA MET A 133 -4.42 3.12 -6.46
C MET A 133 -5.91 2.76 -6.38
N LEU A 134 -6.78 3.75 -6.55
CA LEU A 134 -8.23 3.57 -6.53
C LEU A 134 -8.84 4.28 -7.74
N ARG A 135 -9.55 3.53 -8.57
CA ARG A 135 -10.30 4.02 -9.74
C ARG A 135 -11.79 3.91 -9.47
N LYS A 136 -12.50 5.04 -9.52
CA LYS A 136 -13.98 5.09 -9.46
C LYS A 136 -14.54 5.47 -10.83
N SER A 137 -15.39 4.61 -11.37
CA SER A 137 -16.08 4.79 -12.66
C SER A 137 -17.58 4.58 -12.46
N GLY A 138 -18.33 5.67 -12.29
CA GLY A 138 -19.74 5.64 -11.87
C GLY A 138 -19.90 4.93 -10.52
N ASP A 139 -20.69 3.87 -10.51
CA ASP A 139 -20.93 3.01 -9.34
C ASP A 139 -19.88 1.91 -9.15
N SER A 140 -18.85 1.84 -10.01
CA SER A 140 -17.79 0.85 -9.89
C SER A 140 -16.58 1.44 -9.18
N VAL A 141 -16.03 0.72 -8.20
CA VAL A 141 -14.78 1.05 -7.52
C VAL A 141 -13.83 -0.13 -7.68
N GLU A 142 -12.65 0.17 -8.22
CA GLU A 142 -11.57 -0.77 -8.41
C GLU A 142 -10.33 -0.28 -7.68
N THR A 143 -9.58 -1.20 -7.07
CA THR A 143 -8.31 -0.87 -6.43
C THR A 143 -7.18 -1.67 -7.02
N ILE A 144 -5.99 -1.08 -7.08
CA ILE A 144 -4.88 -1.56 -7.90
C ILE A 144 -3.60 -1.49 -7.07
N ASN A 145 -2.82 -2.56 -7.07
CA ASN A 145 -1.58 -2.67 -6.28
C ASN A 145 -0.37 -2.06 -7.01
N LYS A 146 0.80 -2.12 -6.36
CA LYS A 146 2.08 -1.62 -6.94
C LYS A 146 2.49 -2.24 -8.28
N LEU A 147 1.96 -3.42 -8.62
CA LEU A 147 2.27 -4.13 -9.86
C LEU A 147 1.29 -3.77 -10.99
N GLY A 148 0.36 -2.83 -10.75
CA GLY A 148 -0.69 -2.49 -11.69
C GLY A 148 -1.80 -3.53 -11.79
N LEU A 149 -1.90 -4.44 -10.83
CA LEU A 149 -2.91 -5.50 -10.81
C LEU A 149 -4.11 -5.11 -9.95
N VAL A 150 -5.29 -5.45 -10.44
CA VAL A 150 -6.55 -5.28 -9.71
C VAL A 150 -6.55 -6.17 -8.46
N VAL A 151 -6.90 -5.56 -7.33
CA VAL A 151 -7.00 -6.20 -6.02
C VAL A 151 -8.29 -5.74 -5.35
N GLY A 152 -8.76 -6.49 -4.35
CA GLY A 152 -9.82 -5.98 -3.49
C GLY A 152 -9.33 -4.82 -2.62
N ALA A 153 -10.23 -4.24 -1.83
CA ALA A 153 -9.90 -3.26 -0.79
C ALA A 153 -10.80 -3.43 0.45
N ALA A 154 -10.43 -2.78 1.56
CA ALA A 154 -11.25 -2.75 2.76
C ALA A 154 -12.61 -2.09 2.47
N LYS A 155 -13.71 -2.68 2.95
CA LYS A 155 -15.06 -2.14 2.73
C LYS A 155 -15.22 -0.67 3.15
N PRO A 156 -14.62 -0.19 4.27
CA PRO A 156 -14.69 1.22 4.61
C PRO A 156 -14.08 2.15 3.55
N ILE A 157 -13.01 1.72 2.88
CA ILE A 157 -12.39 2.45 1.77
C ILE A 157 -13.33 2.47 0.56
N VAL A 158 -13.90 1.32 0.19
CA VAL A 158 -14.84 1.24 -0.94
C VAL A 158 -16.09 2.08 -0.69
N ALA A 159 -16.67 1.99 0.51
CA ALA A 159 -17.81 2.81 0.92
C ALA A 159 -17.48 4.31 0.89
N ALA A 160 -16.31 4.71 1.42
CA ALA A 160 -15.85 6.09 1.35
C ALA A 160 -15.68 6.57 -0.10
N ALA A 161 -15.15 5.72 -1.00
CA ALA A 161 -15.04 6.05 -2.41
C ALA A 161 -16.41 6.24 -3.08
N HIS A 162 -17.41 5.41 -2.76
CA HIS A 162 -18.77 5.59 -3.27
C HIS A 162 -19.40 6.91 -2.81
N SER A 163 -19.12 7.34 -1.58
CA SER A 163 -19.62 8.61 -1.04
C SER A 163 -18.97 9.85 -1.67
N LEU A 164 -17.83 9.70 -2.33
CA LEU A 164 -17.18 10.81 -3.04
C LEU A 164 -17.84 11.06 -4.40
N PRO A 165 -18.12 12.33 -4.74
CA PRO A 165 -18.77 12.67 -6.00
C PRO A 165 -17.83 12.50 -7.20
N GLY A 166 -18.42 12.24 -8.36
CA GLY A 166 -17.71 12.18 -9.64
C GLY A 166 -17.00 10.86 -9.91
N VAL A 167 -16.20 10.86 -10.98
CA VAL A 167 -15.30 9.78 -11.36
C VAL A 167 -13.87 10.24 -11.17
N PHE A 168 -12.98 9.34 -10.73
CA PHE A 168 -11.62 9.75 -10.37
C PHE A 168 -10.65 8.58 -10.30
N ILE A 169 -9.36 8.90 -10.38
CA ILE A 169 -8.25 7.98 -10.15
C ILE A 169 -7.36 8.59 -9.07
N LEU A 170 -7.26 7.92 -7.93
CA LEU A 170 -6.43 8.30 -6.79
C LEU A 170 -5.21 7.40 -6.69
N ASP A 171 -4.10 7.97 -6.23
CA ASP A 171 -2.90 7.20 -5.89
C ASP A 171 -2.52 7.45 -4.43
N GLY A 172 -2.34 6.37 -3.67
CA GLY A 172 -2.24 6.41 -2.23
C GLY A 172 -1.57 5.19 -1.61
N GLU A 173 -1.41 5.26 -0.30
CA GLU A 173 -0.88 4.18 0.54
C GLU A 173 -1.98 3.71 1.51
N VAL A 174 -2.26 2.41 1.56
CA VAL A 174 -3.22 1.84 2.50
C VAL A 174 -2.53 1.29 3.76
N ILE A 175 -3.04 1.68 4.92
CA ILE A 175 -2.67 1.11 6.24
C ILE A 175 -3.98 0.75 6.95
N GLY A 176 -4.16 -0.54 7.22
CA GLY A 176 -5.41 -1.04 7.79
C GLY A 176 -6.60 -0.78 6.86
N ASP A 177 -7.53 0.06 7.31
CA ASP A 177 -8.77 0.43 6.62
C ASP A 177 -8.79 1.89 6.14
N ARG A 178 -7.62 2.53 6.10
CA ARG A 178 -7.45 3.91 5.67
C ARG A 178 -6.51 4.00 4.48
N LEU A 179 -6.94 4.76 3.48
CA LEU A 179 -6.17 5.15 2.31
C LEU A 179 -5.64 6.58 2.48
N PHE A 180 -4.33 6.72 2.53
CA PHE A 180 -3.61 7.99 2.55
C PHE A 180 -3.24 8.38 1.11
N VAL A 181 -4.04 9.25 0.51
CA VAL A 181 -3.94 9.64 -0.89
C VAL A 181 -2.94 10.78 -1.05
N PHE A 182 -2.00 10.67 -1.99
CA PHE A 182 -0.99 11.70 -2.23
C PHE A 182 -0.97 12.22 -3.67
N ASP A 183 -1.79 11.69 -4.58
CA ASP A 183 -1.93 12.20 -5.94
C ASP A 183 -3.34 11.93 -6.52
N LEU A 184 -3.77 12.76 -7.46
CA LEU A 184 -5.00 12.64 -8.23
C LEU A 184 -4.62 12.54 -9.72
N LEU A 185 -4.86 11.39 -10.32
CA LEU A 185 -4.40 11.07 -11.68
C LEU A 185 -5.49 11.27 -12.75
N GLY A 186 -6.75 11.34 -12.34
CA GLY A 186 -7.88 11.54 -13.24
C GLY A 186 -9.09 12.06 -12.50
N ARG A 187 -9.90 12.90 -13.16
CA ARG A 187 -11.11 13.50 -12.59
C ARG A 187 -12.14 13.75 -13.67
N ASP A 188 -13.38 13.31 -13.43
CA ASP A 188 -14.55 13.60 -14.28
C ASP A 188 -14.37 13.28 -15.77
N GLY A 189 -13.53 12.29 -16.08
CA GLY A 189 -13.21 11.83 -17.43
C GLY A 189 -11.87 12.35 -17.96
N ASP A 190 -11.31 13.39 -17.34
CA ASP A 190 -10.04 13.97 -17.74
C ASP A 190 -8.86 13.20 -17.14
N ASP A 191 -7.84 12.98 -17.96
CA ASP A 191 -6.54 12.47 -17.54
C ASP A 191 -5.68 13.65 -17.06
N LEU A 192 -5.29 13.62 -15.80
CA LEU A 192 -4.53 14.71 -15.19
C LEU A 192 -3.03 14.43 -15.16
N ARG A 193 -2.55 13.29 -15.67
CA ARG A 193 -1.16 12.86 -15.52
C ARG A 193 -0.14 13.81 -16.17
N ASP A 194 -0.53 14.51 -17.23
CA ASP A 194 0.32 15.49 -17.91
C ASP A 194 0.33 16.87 -17.20
N MET A 195 -0.59 17.11 -16.27
CA MET A 195 -0.67 18.36 -15.52
C MET A 195 0.42 18.47 -14.45
N ALA A 196 0.70 19.69 -13.99
CA ALA A 196 1.64 19.92 -12.91
C ALA A 196 1.14 19.29 -11.59
N TYR A 197 2.05 18.75 -10.78
CA TYR A 197 1.70 18.14 -9.49
C TYR A 197 0.90 19.11 -8.59
N ARG A 198 1.21 20.41 -8.65
CA ARG A 198 0.47 21.43 -7.88
C ARG A 198 -1.03 21.48 -8.23
N GLU A 199 -1.38 21.27 -9.49
CA GLU A 199 -2.77 21.29 -9.95
C GLU A 199 -3.48 19.99 -9.55
N ARG A 200 -2.80 18.85 -9.73
CA ARG A 200 -3.30 17.54 -9.26
C ARG A 200 -3.53 17.53 -7.75
N TYR A 201 -2.60 18.09 -6.98
CA TYR A 201 -2.70 18.17 -5.53
C TYR A 201 -3.82 19.11 -5.07
N ALA A 202 -4.00 20.27 -5.72
CA ALA A 202 -5.13 21.15 -5.44
C ALA A 202 -6.47 20.43 -5.69
N GLY A 203 -6.61 19.78 -6.86
CA GLY A 203 -7.80 18.99 -7.17
C GLY A 203 -8.02 17.81 -6.21
N LEU A 204 -6.95 17.19 -5.70
CA LEU A 204 -7.03 16.16 -4.67
C LEU A 204 -7.61 16.71 -3.36
N VAL A 205 -7.11 17.85 -2.89
CA VAL A 205 -7.57 18.50 -1.67
C VAL A 205 -9.04 18.90 -1.81
N ASP A 206 -9.43 19.45 -2.96
CA ASP A 206 -10.81 19.83 -3.24
C ASP A 206 -11.75 18.62 -3.28
N LEU A 207 -11.35 17.54 -3.96
CA LEU A 207 -12.14 16.29 -4.01
C LEU A 207 -12.34 15.68 -2.62
N LEU A 208 -11.30 15.68 -1.80
CA LEU A 208 -11.33 15.09 -0.47
C LEU A 208 -11.72 16.10 0.62
N ALA A 209 -12.17 17.31 0.25
CA ALA A 209 -12.69 18.28 1.18
C ALA A 209 -13.95 17.71 1.87
N GLY A 210 -13.83 17.40 3.16
CA GLY A 210 -14.90 16.78 3.94
C GLY A 210 -15.02 15.25 3.76
N SER A 211 -14.01 14.59 3.19
CA SER A 211 -13.97 13.13 3.17
C SER A 211 -13.88 12.54 4.58
N GLY A 212 -14.43 11.33 4.75
CA GLY A 212 -14.35 10.60 6.01
C GLY A 212 -12.94 10.07 6.30
N PRO A 213 -12.72 9.44 7.48
CA PRO A 213 -11.39 9.02 7.93
C PRO A 213 -10.74 7.93 7.07
N HIS A 214 -11.50 7.22 6.23
CA HIS A 214 -11.03 6.08 5.45
C HIS A 214 -10.35 6.46 4.12
N ILE A 215 -10.58 7.67 3.61
CA ILE A 215 -9.86 8.22 2.46
C ILE A 215 -9.49 9.65 2.80
N THR A 216 -8.20 9.92 2.97
CA THR A 216 -7.71 11.25 3.34
C THR A 216 -6.50 11.60 2.50
N PHE A 217 -6.35 12.88 2.14
CA PHE A 217 -5.13 13.33 1.49
C PHE A 217 -3.95 13.39 2.48
N VAL A 218 -2.74 13.29 1.95
CA VAL A 218 -1.49 13.52 2.68
C VAL A 218 -1.16 15.01 2.64
N ASP A 219 -0.92 15.59 3.82
CA ASP A 219 -0.48 16.99 3.95
C ASP A 219 0.79 17.26 3.13
N SER A 220 0.85 18.44 2.52
CA SER A 220 1.98 18.90 1.73
C SER A 220 2.53 20.22 2.26
N TRP A 221 3.84 20.28 2.44
CA TRP A 221 4.54 21.45 2.99
C TRP A 221 5.46 22.07 1.93
N ALA A 222 5.26 23.36 1.64
CA ALA A 222 5.99 24.08 0.59
C ALA A 222 7.14 24.95 1.13
N GLY A 223 6.93 25.65 2.24
CA GLY A 223 7.90 26.61 2.77
C GLY A 223 9.08 25.92 3.46
N ALA A 224 10.29 26.46 3.31
CA ALA A 224 11.50 25.86 3.90
C ALA A 224 11.41 25.70 5.43
N ALA A 225 10.90 26.73 6.13
CA ALA A 225 10.70 26.69 7.58
C ALA A 225 9.68 25.60 8.00
N ASP A 226 8.57 25.49 7.26
CA ASP A 226 7.55 24.46 7.53
C ASP A 226 8.08 23.06 7.24
N LYS A 227 8.80 22.88 6.12
CA LYS A 227 9.46 21.61 5.77
C LYS A 227 10.46 21.21 6.85
N ALA A 228 11.35 22.10 7.29
CA ALA A 228 12.31 21.81 8.35
C ALA A 228 11.63 21.42 9.67
N ARG A 229 10.61 22.19 10.10
CA ARG A 229 9.85 21.89 11.33
C ARG A 229 9.15 20.53 11.24
N ARG A 230 8.50 20.24 10.11
CA ARG A 230 7.77 18.98 9.91
C ARG A 230 8.70 17.79 9.77
N LEU A 231 9.85 17.95 9.12
CA LEU A 231 10.88 16.91 9.02
C LEU A 231 11.39 16.52 10.41
N ALA A 232 11.70 17.51 11.26
CA ALA A 232 12.12 17.26 12.63
C ALA A 232 11.04 16.53 13.45
N ALA A 233 9.78 16.97 13.35
CA ALA A 233 8.65 16.34 14.03
C ALA A 233 8.41 14.90 13.58
N LEU A 234 8.42 14.64 12.27
CA LEU A 234 8.28 13.29 11.70
C LEU A 234 9.43 12.38 12.15
N LYS A 235 10.67 12.89 12.17
CA LYS A 235 11.85 12.16 12.69
C LYS A 235 11.69 11.82 14.18
N ALA A 236 11.27 12.76 15.01
CA ALA A 236 11.03 12.50 16.43
C ALA A 236 9.88 11.50 16.66
N GLY A 237 8.83 11.56 15.85
CA GLY A 237 7.62 10.75 15.97
C GLY A 237 7.67 9.34 15.35
N GLY A 238 8.84 8.83 14.96
CA GLY A 238 8.94 7.47 14.42
C GLY A 238 8.44 7.25 12.98
N ALA A 239 8.02 8.29 12.24
CA ALA A 239 7.57 8.18 10.86
C ALA A 239 8.64 7.57 9.92
N GLU A 240 8.22 6.75 8.95
CA GLU A 240 9.11 6.02 8.03
C GLU A 240 10.11 6.94 7.31
N GLY A 241 9.64 8.10 6.86
CA GLY A 241 10.43 9.03 6.08
C GLY A 241 9.63 10.19 5.52
N VAL A 242 10.20 10.83 4.50
CA VAL A 242 9.55 11.91 3.75
C VAL A 242 9.69 11.68 2.25
N VAL A 243 8.73 12.21 1.50
CA VAL A 243 8.74 12.27 0.04
C VAL A 243 8.79 13.74 -0.38
N PHE A 244 9.70 14.06 -1.29
CA PHE A 244 9.76 15.35 -1.96
C PHE A 244 9.21 15.21 -3.37
N LYS A 245 8.39 16.18 -3.79
CA LYS A 245 7.84 16.24 -5.14
C LYS A 245 8.04 17.62 -5.74
N LEU A 246 8.43 17.67 -7.00
CA LEU A 246 8.58 18.92 -7.75
C LEU A 246 7.19 19.43 -8.15
N TRP A 247 6.87 20.68 -7.82
CA TRP A 247 5.53 21.24 -8.00
C TRP A 247 5.03 21.21 -9.45
N ASP A 248 5.93 21.50 -10.39
CA ASP A 248 5.58 21.68 -11.80
C ASP A 248 5.75 20.40 -12.62
N ALA A 249 5.96 19.26 -11.96
CA ALA A 249 6.23 18.02 -12.67
C ALA A 249 4.96 17.25 -13.06
N PRO A 250 4.93 16.65 -14.26
CA PRO A 250 3.92 15.67 -14.62
C PRO A 250 4.12 14.36 -13.83
N PHE A 251 3.11 13.49 -13.88
CA PHE A 251 3.17 12.14 -13.38
C PHE A 251 3.88 11.23 -14.40
N THR A 252 4.90 10.51 -13.97
CA THR A 252 5.62 9.55 -14.83
C THR A 252 5.44 8.12 -14.31
N PRO A 253 4.63 7.28 -14.98
CA PRO A 253 4.42 5.90 -14.55
C PRO A 253 5.71 5.07 -14.64
N GLY A 254 5.94 4.20 -13.64
CA GLY A 254 7.07 3.28 -13.62
C GLY A 254 8.36 3.87 -13.03
N ALA A 255 9.49 3.20 -13.32
CA ALA A 255 10.82 3.65 -12.89
C ALA A 255 11.27 4.83 -13.76
N PRO A 256 11.97 5.83 -13.19
CA PRO A 256 12.54 6.90 -13.99
C PRO A 256 13.55 6.34 -15.00
N THR A 257 13.46 6.76 -16.26
CA THR A 257 14.47 6.48 -17.29
C THR A 257 15.74 7.27 -16.97
N GLU A 258 16.92 6.65 -17.14
CA GLU A 258 18.24 7.22 -16.76
C GLU A 258 18.55 8.62 -17.35
N ALA A 259 17.77 9.08 -18.34
CA ALA A 259 17.84 10.44 -18.88
C ALA A 259 16.63 11.28 -18.40
N GLY A 260 16.81 12.04 -17.32
CA GLY A 260 15.92 13.16 -16.96
C GLY A 260 15.46 13.14 -15.51
N ARG A 261 15.77 14.22 -14.77
CA ARG A 261 15.36 14.54 -13.40
C ARG A 261 14.05 13.85 -12.99
N SER A 262 14.12 12.84 -12.11
CA SER A 262 12.90 12.33 -11.47
C SER A 262 12.22 13.46 -10.69
N SER A 263 10.91 13.56 -10.80
CA SER A 263 10.14 14.56 -10.09
C SER A 263 9.84 14.24 -8.63
N ASN A 264 10.00 12.97 -8.23
CA ASN A 264 9.76 12.53 -6.86
C ASN A 264 10.97 11.81 -6.26
N SER A 265 11.39 12.26 -5.09
CA SER A 265 12.49 11.65 -4.31
C SER A 265 12.03 11.33 -2.90
N SER A 266 12.59 10.32 -2.27
CA SER A 266 12.20 9.89 -0.93
C SER A 266 13.41 9.58 -0.07
N SER A 267 13.33 9.95 1.19
CA SER A 267 14.31 9.59 2.20
C SER A 267 13.61 8.75 3.26
N SER A 268 14.12 7.53 3.47
CA SER A 268 13.71 6.65 4.56
C SER A 268 14.65 6.83 5.75
N ARG A 269 14.20 6.50 6.96
CA ARG A 269 15.12 6.31 8.08
C ARG A 269 16.17 5.28 7.69
N ARG A 270 17.44 5.65 7.84
CA ARG A 270 18.53 4.68 8.03
C ARG A 270 18.45 4.13 9.44
#